data_AF-A0A436W1L6-F1
#
_entry.id   AF-A0A436W1L6-F1
#
_cell.length_a   1.000
_cell.length_b   1.000
_cell.length_c   1.000
_cell.angle_alpha   90.00
_cell.angle_beta   90.00
_cell.angle_gamma   90.00
#
_symmetry.space_group_name_H-M   'P 1'
#
loop_
_entity.id
_entity.type
_entity.pdbx_description
1 polymer ?
#
loop_
_entity_poly.entity_id
_entity_poly.type
_entity_poly.pdbx_seq_one_letter_code
_entity_poly.pdbx_strand_id
1 'polypeptide(L)'
;MLPPLAPADERLLLTYADPEAELAVASTARSLLALLDNAEFHGVLPIMLRKLRETGDAHLPQDADLQARLAELREASTLVTGQSMLLQYHGERIMKALAAKAIPARIVKGPVFARKLYKHVSDRPFTDIDILVEPASINEANRVIAASGFELCSGEAHSHDLQ
;
A
#
# COMPACT_ATOMS: atom_id res chain seq x y z
N MET A 1 13.94 8.03 -14.79
CA MET A 1 13.59 7.04 -15.82
C MET A 1 13.96 5.69 -15.26
N LEU A 2 13.09 4.67 -15.34
CA LEU A 2 13.36 3.37 -14.73
C LEU A 2 14.51 2.65 -15.44
N PRO A 3 15.32 1.84 -14.71
CA PRO A 3 16.31 1.00 -15.35
C PRO A 3 15.61 -0.01 -16.28
N PRO A 4 16.10 -0.21 -17.52
CA PRO A 4 15.50 -1.15 -18.44
C PRO A 4 15.69 -2.58 -17.93
N LEU A 5 14.70 -3.43 -18.17
CA LEU A 5 14.74 -4.84 -17.83
C LEU A 5 15.01 -5.68 -19.08
N ALA A 6 15.74 -6.79 -18.91
CA ALA A 6 15.78 -7.81 -19.95
C ALA A 6 14.42 -8.53 -20.02
N PRO A 7 14.04 -9.15 -21.15
CA PRO A 7 12.73 -9.83 -21.27
C PRO A 7 12.48 -10.94 -20.24
N ALA A 8 13.53 -11.54 -19.68
CA ALA A 8 13.40 -12.50 -18.59
C ALA A 8 13.03 -11.81 -17.26
N ASP A 9 13.63 -10.67 -16.97
CA ASP A 9 13.36 -9.87 -15.75
C ASP A 9 11.97 -9.22 -15.84
N GLU A 10 11.54 -8.76 -17.02
CA GLU A 10 10.16 -8.29 -17.23
C GLU A 10 9.12 -9.36 -16.85
N ARG A 11 9.35 -10.62 -17.26
CA ARG A 11 8.49 -11.74 -16.87
C ARG A 11 8.52 -11.98 -15.37
N LEU A 12 9.68 -11.88 -14.72
CA LEU A 12 9.78 -11.98 -13.26
C LEU A 12 8.95 -10.90 -12.56
N LEU A 13 9.01 -9.65 -13.04
CA LEU A 13 8.20 -8.55 -12.50
C LEU A 13 6.70 -8.85 -12.60
N LEU A 14 6.24 -9.40 -13.75
CA LEU A 14 4.86 -9.83 -13.92
C LEU A 14 4.49 -10.98 -12.96
N THR A 15 5.40 -11.92 -12.72
CA THR A 15 5.20 -12.98 -11.71
C THR A 15 5.07 -12.40 -10.30
N TYR A 16 5.83 -11.36 -9.95
CA TYR A 16 5.69 -10.68 -8.66
C TYR A 16 4.37 -9.90 -8.52
N ALA A 17 3.73 -9.50 -9.62
CA ALA A 17 2.42 -8.85 -9.59
C ALA A 17 1.30 -9.80 -9.12
N ASP A 18 1.51 -11.11 -9.20
CA ASP A 18 0.66 -12.12 -8.59
C ASP A 18 1.16 -12.47 -7.17
N PRO A 19 0.43 -12.09 -6.10
CA PRO A 19 0.83 -12.37 -4.72
C PRO A 19 1.02 -13.86 -4.41
N GLU A 20 0.30 -14.73 -5.13
CA GLU A 20 0.24 -16.17 -4.89
C GLU A 20 1.09 -16.99 -5.87
N ALA A 21 1.63 -16.37 -6.93
CA ALA A 21 2.54 -17.06 -7.84
C ALA A 21 3.80 -17.55 -7.11
N GLU A 22 4.33 -18.69 -7.57
CA GLU A 22 5.60 -19.21 -7.07
C GLU A 22 6.72 -18.19 -7.26
N LEU A 23 7.61 -18.13 -6.28
CA LEU A 23 8.72 -17.20 -6.31
C LEU A 23 9.75 -17.61 -7.38
N ALA A 24 10.20 -16.62 -8.14
CA ALA A 24 11.41 -16.71 -8.93
C ALA A 24 12.31 -15.50 -8.67
N VAL A 25 13.61 -15.74 -8.48
CA VAL A 25 14.60 -14.71 -8.15
C VAL A 25 15.53 -14.51 -9.33
N ALA A 26 15.86 -13.26 -9.65
CA ALA A 26 16.83 -12.95 -10.68
C ALA A 26 18.23 -13.48 -10.29
N SER A 27 19.00 -13.91 -11.28
CA SER A 27 20.28 -14.59 -11.05
C SER A 27 21.44 -13.66 -10.69
N THR A 28 21.30 -12.34 -10.88
CA THR A 28 22.38 -11.36 -10.63
C THR A 28 21.92 -10.20 -9.77
N ALA A 29 22.86 -9.60 -9.02
CA ALA A 29 22.60 -8.42 -8.19
C ALA A 29 22.10 -7.23 -9.02
N ARG A 30 22.70 -6.99 -10.20
CA ARG A 30 22.30 -5.91 -11.11
C ARG A 30 20.85 -6.06 -11.58
N SER A 31 20.47 -7.27 -12.02
CA SER A 31 19.09 -7.54 -12.43
C SER A 31 18.13 -7.39 -11.26
N LEU A 32 18.49 -7.87 -10.06
CA LEU A 32 17.64 -7.77 -8.88
C LEU A 32 17.45 -6.31 -8.43
N LEU A 33 18.50 -5.48 -8.49
CA LEU A 33 18.40 -4.04 -8.24
C LEU A 33 17.45 -3.35 -9.21
N ALA A 34 17.60 -3.60 -10.52
CA ALA A 34 16.70 -3.04 -11.53
C ALA A 34 15.24 -3.50 -11.32
N LEU A 35 15.05 -4.77 -10.93
CA LEU A 35 13.72 -5.29 -10.58
C LEU A 35 13.12 -4.62 -9.36
N LEU A 36 13.90 -4.33 -8.31
CA LEU A 36 13.42 -3.63 -7.11
C LEU A 36 12.91 -2.23 -7.47
N ASP A 37 13.64 -1.48 -8.29
CA ASP A 37 13.24 -0.14 -8.71
C ASP A 37 11.96 -0.15 -9.57
N ASN A 38 11.84 -1.14 -10.48
CA ASN A 38 10.62 -1.33 -11.26
C ASN A 38 9.46 -1.80 -10.38
N ALA A 39 9.72 -2.69 -9.42
CA ALA A 39 8.71 -3.19 -8.49
C ALA A 39 8.15 -2.08 -7.61
N GLU A 40 9.00 -1.16 -7.15
CA GLU A 40 8.60 0.03 -6.40
C GLU A 40 7.67 0.91 -7.25
N PHE A 41 8.09 1.25 -8.47
CA PHE A 41 7.32 2.09 -9.37
C PHE A 41 5.95 1.49 -9.74
N HIS A 42 5.89 0.19 -9.97
CA HIS A 42 4.65 -0.51 -10.36
C HIS A 42 3.80 -0.96 -9.15
N GLY A 43 4.20 -0.65 -7.92
CA GLY A 43 3.43 -0.96 -6.72
C GLY A 43 3.41 -2.45 -6.34
N VAL A 44 4.39 -3.24 -6.80
CA VAL A 44 4.53 -4.68 -6.50
C VAL A 44 5.66 -4.97 -5.50
N LEU A 45 6.40 -3.94 -5.08
CA LEU A 45 7.50 -4.05 -4.11
C LEU A 45 7.11 -4.76 -2.80
N PRO A 46 5.96 -4.50 -2.14
CA PRO A 46 5.62 -5.18 -0.89
C PRO A 46 5.57 -6.71 -1.02
N ILE A 47 4.99 -7.20 -2.12
CA ILE A 47 4.94 -8.64 -2.45
C ILE A 47 6.35 -9.17 -2.68
N MET A 48 7.15 -8.47 -3.49
CA MET A 48 8.52 -8.87 -3.79
C MET A 48 9.38 -8.97 -2.52
N LEU A 49 9.35 -7.96 -1.65
CA LEU A 49 10.11 -7.97 -0.39
C LEU A 49 9.67 -9.09 0.55
N ARG A 50 8.36 -9.37 0.64
CA ARG A 50 7.85 -10.51 1.43
C ARG A 50 8.40 -11.83 0.91
N LYS A 51 8.28 -12.11 -0.39
CA LYS A 51 8.73 -13.37 -0.98
C LYS A 51 10.27 -13.53 -0.89
N LEU A 52 11.03 -12.46 -1.11
CA LEU A 52 12.49 -12.48 -0.92
C LEU A 52 12.86 -12.80 0.54
N ARG A 53 12.14 -12.23 1.51
CA ARG A 53 12.34 -12.54 2.94
C ARG A 53 12.01 -14.00 3.27
N GLU A 54 10.95 -14.55 2.70
CA GLU A 54 10.55 -15.96 2.88
C GLU A 54 11.61 -16.94 2.35
N THR A 55 12.37 -16.54 1.34
CA THR A 55 13.47 -17.34 0.76
C THR A 55 14.75 -17.28 1.58
N GLY A 56 14.96 -16.16 2.28
CA GLY A 56 16.14 -15.90 3.09
C GLY A 56 17.31 -15.34 2.29
N ASP A 57 18.01 -14.39 2.90
CA ASP A 57 19.08 -13.60 2.26
C ASP A 57 20.29 -14.44 1.81
N ALA A 58 20.47 -15.63 2.39
CA ALA A 58 21.53 -16.56 1.99
C ALA A 58 21.38 -17.05 0.54
N HIS A 59 20.16 -17.04 -0.02
CA HIS A 59 19.88 -17.46 -1.39
C HIS A 59 19.89 -16.31 -2.40
N LEU A 60 20.13 -15.08 -1.93
CA LEU A 60 20.23 -13.90 -2.80
C LEU A 60 21.69 -13.67 -3.21
N PRO A 61 21.94 -12.96 -4.33
CA PRO A 61 23.28 -12.55 -4.70
C PRO A 61 23.99 -11.80 -3.56
N GLN A 62 25.22 -12.21 -3.25
CA GLN A 62 26.04 -11.61 -2.20
C GLN A 62 26.75 -10.37 -2.74
N ASP A 63 26.05 -9.24 -2.73
CA ASP A 63 26.51 -7.96 -3.27
C ASP A 63 26.16 -6.83 -2.29
N ALA A 64 27.15 -5.98 -1.95
CA ALA A 64 27.00 -4.99 -0.89
C ALA A 64 25.91 -3.94 -1.19
N ASP A 65 25.83 -3.48 -2.45
CA ASP A 65 24.87 -2.46 -2.85
C ASP A 65 23.45 -3.02 -2.83
N LEU A 66 23.27 -4.25 -3.31
CA LEU A 66 22.00 -4.97 -3.20
C LEU A 66 21.56 -5.16 -1.75
N GLN A 67 22.45 -5.59 -0.87
CA GLN A 67 22.11 -5.81 0.54
C GLN A 67 21.73 -4.49 1.25
N ALA A 68 22.46 -3.41 0.98
CA ALA A 68 22.12 -2.08 1.49
C ALA A 68 20.74 -1.62 0.99
N ARG A 69 20.46 -1.78 -0.31
CA ARG A 69 19.16 -1.44 -0.91
C ARG A 69 18.01 -2.26 -0.32
N LEU A 70 18.21 -3.57 -0.13
CA LEU A 70 17.20 -4.43 0.49
C LEU A 70 16.90 -4.03 1.94
N ALA A 71 17.93 -3.67 2.71
CA ALA A 71 17.76 -3.19 4.08
C ALA A 71 16.92 -1.90 4.12
N GLU A 72 17.27 -0.91 3.28
CA GLU A 72 16.53 0.34 3.12
C GLU A 72 15.04 0.09 2.77
N LEU A 73 14.77 -0.70 1.74
CA LEU A 73 13.41 -0.97 1.27
C LEU A 73 12.58 -1.73 2.30
N ARG A 74 13.20 -2.64 3.07
CA ARG A 74 12.52 -3.38 4.17
C ARG A 74 12.17 -2.46 5.34
N GLU A 75 13.04 -1.53 5.69
CA GLU A 75 12.76 -0.51 6.71
C GLU A 75 11.60 0.38 6.27
N ALA A 76 11.67 0.94 5.05
CA ALA A 76 10.60 1.74 4.47
C ALA A 76 9.26 0.98 4.42
N SER A 77 9.27 -0.29 3.99
CA SER A 77 8.09 -1.15 3.96
C SER A 77 7.49 -1.38 5.35
N THR A 78 8.32 -1.48 6.39
CA THR A 78 7.87 -1.61 7.77
C THR A 78 7.14 -0.34 8.24
N LEU A 79 7.68 0.83 7.93
CA LEU A 79 7.04 2.12 8.24
C LEU A 79 5.68 2.27 7.56
N VAL A 80 5.60 1.97 6.26
CA VAL A 80 4.36 2.05 5.48
C VAL A 80 3.30 1.05 6.00
N THR A 81 3.72 -0.15 6.41
CA THR A 81 2.83 -1.12 7.05
C THR A 81 2.27 -0.57 8.36
N GLY A 82 3.12 0.04 9.19
CA GLY A 82 2.69 0.72 10.43
C GLY A 82 1.69 1.85 10.17
N GLN A 83 1.92 2.66 9.13
CA GLN A 83 0.97 3.70 8.70
C GLN A 83 -0.38 3.10 8.29
N SER A 84 -0.37 2.01 7.52
CA SER A 84 -1.60 1.30 7.13
C SER A 84 -2.39 0.81 8.36
N MET A 85 -1.70 0.34 9.40
CA MET A 85 -2.33 -0.08 10.66
C MET A 85 -2.96 1.11 11.41
N LEU A 86 -2.29 2.26 11.46
CA LEU A 86 -2.83 3.49 12.06
C LEU A 86 -4.04 4.01 11.30
N LEU A 87 -4.00 3.99 9.97
CA LEU A 87 -5.12 4.36 9.11
C LEU A 87 -6.32 3.43 9.30
N GLN A 88 -6.08 2.12 9.43
CA GLN A 88 -7.14 1.16 9.77
C GLN A 88 -7.78 1.50 11.12
N TYR A 89 -6.98 1.74 12.16
CA TYR A 89 -7.47 2.13 13.48
C TYR A 89 -8.33 3.41 13.42
N HIS A 90 -7.82 4.43 12.75
CA HIS A 90 -8.52 5.71 12.61
C HIS A 90 -9.79 5.58 11.77
N GLY A 91 -9.76 4.82 10.69
CA GLY A 91 -10.95 4.51 9.89
C GLY A 91 -12.02 3.83 10.72
N GLU A 92 -11.69 2.80 11.50
CA GLU A 92 -12.65 2.14 12.39
C GLU A 92 -13.24 3.10 13.44
N ARG A 93 -12.42 3.99 14.00
CA ARG A 93 -12.87 4.98 14.97
C ARG A 93 -13.85 5.98 14.36
N ILE A 94 -13.56 6.49 13.16
CA ILE A 94 -14.46 7.39 12.41
C ILE A 94 -15.76 6.66 12.08
N MET A 95 -15.69 5.42 11.59
CA MET A 95 -16.87 4.63 11.23
C MET A 95 -17.80 4.40 12.44
N LYS A 96 -17.24 4.13 13.62
CA LYS A 96 -18.01 4.03 14.87
C LYS A 96 -18.68 5.35 15.24
N ALA A 97 -17.98 6.48 15.07
CA ALA A 97 -18.52 7.80 15.37
C ALA A 97 -19.66 8.19 14.42
N LEU A 98 -19.53 7.89 13.12
CA LEU A 98 -20.59 8.11 12.13
C LEU A 98 -21.81 7.24 12.42
N ALA A 99 -21.60 5.96 12.75
CA ALA A 99 -22.68 5.05 13.12
C ALA A 99 -23.44 5.51 14.38
N ALA A 100 -22.75 6.06 15.39
CA ALA A 100 -23.37 6.60 16.60
C ALA A 100 -24.28 7.81 16.33
N LYS A 101 -24.12 8.48 15.18
CA LYS A 101 -24.98 9.56 14.69
C LYS A 101 -25.99 9.11 13.64
N ALA A 102 -26.12 7.80 13.41
CA ALA A 102 -26.95 7.22 12.37
C ALA A 102 -26.63 7.74 10.95
N ILE A 103 -25.38 8.11 10.69
CA ILE A 103 -24.91 8.55 9.36
C ILE A 103 -24.46 7.30 8.58
N PRO A 104 -25.15 6.93 7.49
CA PRO A 104 -24.72 5.81 6.66
C PRO A 104 -23.38 6.11 6.00
N ALA A 105 -22.40 5.24 6.23
CA ALA A 105 -21.06 5.39 5.69
C ALA A 105 -20.44 4.03 5.37
N ARG A 106 -19.44 4.01 4.48
CA ARG A 106 -18.65 2.80 4.20
C ARG A 106 -17.23 3.14 3.77
N ILE A 107 -16.25 2.50 4.42
CA ILE A 107 -14.87 2.48 3.89
C ILE A 107 -14.86 1.66 2.61
N VAL A 108 -14.25 2.20 1.56
CA VAL A 108 -14.04 1.53 0.27
C VAL A 108 -12.55 1.43 -0.06
N LYS A 109 -12.19 0.64 -1.08
CA LYS A 109 -10.81 0.50 -1.58
C LYS A 109 -9.81 0.05 -0.51
N GLY A 110 -8.73 0.82 -0.29
CA GLY A 110 -7.50 0.52 0.47
C GLY A 110 -7.63 -0.63 1.48
N PRO A 111 -8.18 -0.37 2.67
CA PRO A 111 -8.24 -1.38 3.72
C PRO A 111 -9.21 -2.54 3.43
N VAL A 112 -10.25 -2.33 2.61
CA VAL A 112 -11.20 -3.38 2.24
C VAL A 112 -10.55 -4.37 1.28
N PHE A 113 -9.85 -3.88 0.25
CA PHE A 113 -9.18 -4.72 -0.73
C PHE A 113 -7.97 -5.43 -0.13
N ALA A 114 -7.17 -4.74 0.70
CA ALA A 114 -6.03 -5.37 1.39
C ALA A 114 -6.46 -6.58 2.24
N ARG A 115 -7.63 -6.52 2.86
CA ARG A 115 -8.17 -7.63 3.66
C ARG A 115 -8.90 -8.71 2.83
N LYS A 116 -9.56 -8.32 1.74
CA LYS A 116 -10.44 -9.24 0.98
C LYS A 116 -9.77 -9.92 -0.20
N LEU A 117 -8.81 -9.26 -0.84
CA LEU A 117 -8.21 -9.70 -2.10
C LEU A 117 -6.80 -10.27 -1.91
N TYR A 118 -6.14 -9.96 -0.79
CA TYR A 118 -4.77 -10.38 -0.52
C TYR A 118 -4.75 -11.31 0.69
N LYS A 119 -3.98 -12.39 0.57
CA LYS A 119 -3.73 -13.32 1.68
C LYS A 119 -2.95 -12.66 2.81
N HIS A 120 -1.98 -11.82 2.45
CA HIS A 120 -1.19 -11.01 3.38
C HIS A 120 -1.61 -9.55 3.24
N VAL A 121 -2.18 -8.96 4.30
CA VAL A 121 -2.64 -7.56 4.27
C VAL A 121 -1.50 -6.58 3.93
N SER A 122 -0.27 -6.91 4.34
CA SER A 122 0.95 -6.13 4.05
C SER A 122 1.33 -6.09 2.56
N ASP A 123 0.77 -6.95 1.72
CA ASP A 123 1.05 -6.95 0.28
C ASP A 123 0.38 -5.79 -0.45
N ARG A 124 -0.64 -5.19 0.18
CA ARG A 124 -1.34 -4.02 -0.32
C ARG A 124 -1.39 -2.94 0.76
N PRO A 125 -0.26 -2.27 1.04
CA PRO A 125 -0.27 -1.10 1.89
C PRO A 125 -1.15 0.00 1.31
N PHE A 126 -1.61 0.90 2.16
CA PHE A 126 -2.41 2.06 1.78
C PHE A 126 -2.01 3.26 2.64
N THR A 127 -2.04 4.45 2.04
CA THR A 127 -1.61 5.71 2.66
C THR A 127 -2.79 6.62 3.02
N ASP A 128 -3.99 6.24 2.62
CA ASP A 128 -5.24 6.95 2.88
C ASP A 128 -6.41 5.97 3.09
N ILE A 129 -7.57 6.53 3.44
CA ILE A 129 -8.83 5.81 3.52
C ILE A 129 -9.92 6.61 2.79
N ASP A 130 -10.65 5.94 1.91
CA ASP A 130 -11.84 6.50 1.27
C ASP A 130 -13.09 6.14 2.08
N ILE A 131 -13.86 7.14 2.50
CA ILE A 131 -15.16 6.94 3.17
C ILE A 131 -16.27 7.45 2.25
N LEU A 132 -17.14 6.55 1.81
CA LEU A 132 -18.35 6.89 1.07
C LEU A 132 -19.48 7.20 2.06
N VAL A 133 -20.18 8.32 1.85
CA VAL A 133 -21.38 8.73 2.58
C VAL A 133 -22.45 9.18 1.59
N GLU A 134 -23.71 9.30 2.04
CA GLU A 134 -24.75 9.93 1.22
C GLU A 134 -24.43 11.42 0.99
N PRO A 135 -24.66 11.97 -0.22
CA PRO A 135 -24.36 13.37 -0.51
C PRO A 135 -24.99 14.35 0.48
N ALA A 136 -26.23 14.08 0.89
CA ALA A 136 -26.95 14.89 1.87
C ALA A 136 -26.29 14.90 3.27
N SER A 137 -25.48 13.88 3.59
CA SER A 137 -24.82 13.71 4.88
C SER A 137 -23.37 14.21 4.90
N ILE A 138 -22.80 14.67 3.78
CA ILE A 138 -21.39 15.10 3.70
C ILE A 138 -21.04 16.11 4.79
N ASN A 139 -21.86 17.15 4.95
CA ASN A 139 -21.61 18.21 5.93
C ASN A 139 -21.63 17.69 7.38
N GLU A 140 -22.49 16.72 7.68
CA GLU A 140 -22.56 16.12 9.01
C GLU A 140 -21.40 15.14 9.25
N ALA A 141 -21.07 14.34 8.24
CA ALA A 141 -19.92 13.44 8.27
C ALA A 141 -18.63 14.21 8.52
N ASN A 142 -18.42 15.34 7.82
CA ASN A 142 -17.27 16.21 8.03
C ASN A 142 -17.19 16.74 9.47
N ARG A 143 -18.32 17.12 10.09
CA ARG A 143 -18.34 17.53 11.50
C ARG A 143 -17.95 16.39 12.45
N VAL A 144 -18.39 15.16 12.17
CA VAL A 144 -18.03 13.97 12.97
C VAL A 144 -16.54 13.63 12.83
N ILE A 145 -16.01 13.71 11.61
CA ILE A 145 -14.59 13.51 11.33
C ILE A 145 -13.74 14.58 12.02
N ALA A 146 -14.18 15.85 11.97
CA ALA A 146 -13.50 16.95 12.67
C ALA A 146 -13.50 16.77 14.19
N ALA A 147 -14.65 16.38 14.77
CA ALA A 147 -14.74 16.03 16.19
C ALA A 147 -13.89 14.81 16.57
N SER A 148 -13.48 13.99 15.59
CA SER A 148 -12.54 12.90 15.78
C SER A 148 -11.07 13.37 15.78
N GLY A 149 -10.78 14.66 15.63
CA GLY A 149 -9.42 15.22 15.66
C GLY A 149 -8.72 15.25 14.31
N PHE A 150 -9.47 15.18 13.21
CA PHE A 150 -8.95 15.38 11.86
C PHE A 150 -9.27 16.78 11.38
N GLU A 151 -8.36 17.36 10.62
CA GLU A 151 -8.55 18.67 10.01
C GLU A 151 -8.66 18.52 8.50
N LEU A 152 -9.45 19.39 7.88
CA LEU A 152 -9.54 19.44 6.44
C LEU A 152 -8.19 19.96 5.89
N CYS A 153 -7.47 19.10 5.17
CA CYS A 153 -6.14 19.40 4.66
C CYS A 153 -6.14 19.33 3.13
N SER A 154 -6.73 20.34 2.49
CA SER A 154 -6.66 20.64 1.07
C SER A 154 -7.62 21.81 0.77
N GLY A 155 -7.38 22.56 -0.31
CA GLY A 155 -8.30 23.61 -0.81
C GLY A 155 -9.62 23.08 -1.39
N GLU A 156 -9.97 21.81 -1.15
CA GLU A 156 -11.13 21.10 -1.70
C GLU A 156 -12.47 21.50 -1.08
N ALA A 157 -12.50 22.56 -0.27
CA ALA A 157 -13.74 23.24 0.11
C ALA A 157 -14.61 23.66 -1.10
N HIS A 158 -14.07 23.62 -2.32
CA HIS A 158 -14.72 23.92 -3.60
C HIS A 158 -15.25 22.69 -4.35
N SER A 159 -15.15 21.47 -3.80
CA SER A 159 -15.68 20.26 -4.46
C SER A 159 -17.22 20.25 -4.62
N HIS A 160 -17.90 21.20 -3.95
CA HIS A 160 -19.32 21.48 -4.17
C HIS A 160 -19.66 21.96 -5.59
N ASP A 161 -18.69 22.48 -6.36
CA ASP A 161 -18.92 23.03 -7.70
C ASP A 161 -18.79 21.97 -8.83
N LEU A 162 -18.53 20.70 -8.49
CA LEU A 162 -18.35 19.59 -9.45
C LEU A 162 -19.47 18.54 -9.43
N GLN A 163 -20.59 18.79 -8.74
CA GLN A 163 -21.81 17.97 -8.75
C GLN A 163 -22.96 18.69 -9.44
#